data_AF-A0A848YQZ8-F1
#
_entry.id   AF-A0A848YQZ8-F1
#
_cell.length_a   1.000
_cell.length_b   1.000
_cell.length_c   1.000
_cell.angle_alpha   90.00
_cell.angle_beta   90.00
_cell.angle_gamma   90.00
#
_symmetry.space_group_name_H-M   'P 1'
#
loop_
_entity.id
_entity.type
_entity.pdbx_description
1 polymer ?
#
loop_
_entity_poly.entity_id
_entity_poly.type
_entity_poly.pdbx_seq_one_letter_code
_entity_poly.pdbx_strand_id
1 'polypeptide(L)' 'YYGSIRRSISLPAEVTADDATAKYEDGILVLKLPKSAKDSKRKISVG' A
#
# COMPACT_ATOMS: atom_id res chain seq x y z
N TYR A 1 -17.93 -14.18 21.60
CA TYR A 1 -18.41 -12.90 21.05
C TYR A 1 -17.57 -12.61 19.82
N TYR A 2 -18.13 -12.68 18.62
CA TYR A 2 -17.43 -12.29 17.39
C TYR A 2 -18.18 -11.13 16.76
N GLY A 3 -17.44 -10.18 16.21
CA GLY A 3 -17.96 -8.96 15.60
C GLY A 3 -17.17 -8.64 14.33
N SER A 4 -17.61 -7.63 13.60
CA SER A 4 -16.95 -7.20 12.37
C SER A 4 -15.75 -6.30 12.66
N ILE A 5 -14.63 -6.53 11.97
CA ILE A 5 -13.43 -5.69 12.07
C ILE A 5 -13.24 -4.93 10.75
N ARG A 6 -12.97 -3.63 10.86
CA ARG A 6 -12.53 -2.79 9.74
C ARG A 6 -11.37 -1.92 10.20
N ARG A 7 -10.36 -1.77 9.35
CA ARG A 7 -9.23 -0.85 9.55
C ARG A 7 -8.98 -0.06 8.27
N SER A 8 -8.57 1.18 8.43
CA SER A 8 -8.05 2.01 7.35
C SER A 8 -6.64 2.43 7.76
N ILE A 9 -5.70 2.35 6.81
CA ILE A 9 -4.28 2.65 7.05
C ILE A 9 -3.83 3.56 5.92
N SER A 10 -3.33 4.75 6.26
CA SER A 10 -2.72 5.65 5.29
C SER A 10 -1.36 5.11 4.84
N LEU A 11 -1.16 5.00 3.53
CA LEU A 11 0.09 4.51 2.97
C LEU A 11 1.11 5.65 2.85
N PRO A 12 2.40 5.40 3.11
CA PRO A 12 3.45 6.43 3.02
C PRO A 12 3.86 6.75 1.57
N ALA A 13 3.34 6.01 0.59
CA ALA A 13 3.62 6.19 -0.83
C ALA A 13 2.45 5.69 -1.67
N GLU A 14 2.41 6.13 -2.92
CA GLU A 14 1.52 5.57 -3.95
C GLU A 14 1.93 4.13 -4.29
N VAL A 15 0.92 3.30 -4.55
CA VAL A 15 1.06 1.87 -4.86
C VAL A 15 0.28 1.51 -6.11
N THR A 16 0.74 0.50 -6.85
CA THR A 16 0.00 -0.07 -7.97
C THR A 16 -1.00 -1.08 -7.42
N ALA A 17 -2.24 -0.65 -7.21
CA ALA A 17 -3.27 -1.44 -6.54
C ALA A 17 -3.61 -2.75 -7.27
N ASP A 18 -3.57 -2.74 -8.60
CA ASP A 18 -3.90 -3.90 -9.44
C ASP A 18 -2.89 -5.05 -9.27
N ASP A 19 -1.66 -4.74 -8.86
CA ASP A 19 -0.57 -5.71 -8.64
C ASP A 19 -0.44 -6.13 -7.16
N ALA A 20 -1.38 -5.71 -6.30
CA ALA A 20 -1.37 -6.06 -4.89
C ALA A 20 -1.63 -7.56 -4.66
N THR A 21 -0.96 -8.15 -3.68
CA THR A 21 -1.19 -9.55 -3.27
C THR A 21 -1.45 -9.66 -1.78
N ALA A 22 -2.19 -10.70 -1.38
CA ALA A 22 -2.53 -10.97 0.02
C ALA A 22 -2.30 -12.46 0.35
N LYS A 23 -1.85 -12.74 1.58
CA LYS A 23 -1.77 -14.10 2.14
C LYS A 23 -2.33 -14.08 3.57
N TYR A 24 -3.10 -15.10 3.94
CA TYR A 24 -3.55 -15.33 5.30
C TYR A 24 -3.06 -16.70 5.78
N GLU A 25 -2.28 -16.71 6.86
CA GLU A 25 -1.63 -17.90 7.41
C GLU A 25 -1.39 -17.68 8.91
N ASP A 26 -1.61 -18.72 9.72
CA ASP A 26 -1.40 -18.69 11.18
C ASP A 26 -2.07 -17.51 11.91
N GLY A 27 -3.23 -17.08 11.43
CA GLY A 27 -3.97 -15.96 12.02
C GLY A 27 -3.48 -14.57 11.58
N ILE A 28 -2.53 -14.48 10.64
CA ILE A 28 -1.91 -13.23 10.20
C ILE A 28 -2.29 -12.93 8.74
N LEU A 29 -2.84 -11.73 8.52
CA LEU A 29 -3.06 -11.19 7.18
C LEU A 29 -1.82 -10.38 6.73
N VAL A 30 -1.16 -10.83 5.68
CA VAL A 30 -0.02 -10.15 5.04
C VAL A 30 -0.46 -9.57 3.71
N LEU A 31 -0.31 -8.25 3.55
CA LEU A 31 -0.54 -7.54 2.29
C LEU A 31 0.80 -7.10 1.70
N LYS A 32 1.03 -7.40 0.41
CA LYS A 32 2.16 -6.87 -0.36
C LYS A 32 1.62 -5.86 -1.36
N LEU A 33 2.03 -4.61 -1.18
CA LEU A 33 1.62 -3.48 -2.01
C LEU A 33 2.84 -2.95 -2.78
N PRO A 34 2.96 -3.24 -4.08
CA PRO A 34 4.05 -2.72 -4.91
C PRO A 34 3.99 -1.19 -4.95
N LYS A 35 5.10 -0.51 -4.71
CA LYS A 35 5.16 0.96 -4.87
C LYS A 35 5.00 1.30 -6.34
N SER A 36 4.23 2.35 -6.61
CA SER A 36 4.17 2.91 -7.97
C SER A 36 5.57 3.34 -8.39
N ALA A 37 5.97 3.00 -9.61
CA ALA A 37 7.19 3.53 -10.19
C ALA A 37 7.02 5.05 -10.31
N LYS A 38 7.70 5.82 -9.46
CA LYS A 38 7.74 7.28 -9.60
C LYS A 38 8.48 7.58 -10.89
N ASP A 39 7.73 7.96 -11.92
CA ASP A 39 8.31 8.65 -13.06
C ASP A 39 9.10 9.86 -12.54
N SER A 40 10.26 10.08 -13.14
CA SER A 40 11.37 10.90 -12.67
C SER A 40 10.96 12.15 -11.85
N LYS A 41 11.63 12.35 -10.70
CA LYS A 41 11.50 13.55 -9.86
C LYS A 41 11.49 14.80 -10.76
N ARG A 42 10.35 15.50 -10.86
CA ARG A 42 10.32 16.83 -11.49
C ARG A 42 11.22 17.75 -10.66
N LYS A 43 12.38 18.11 -11.22
CA LYS A 43 13.28 19.09 -10.62
C LYS A 43 12.61 20.45 -10.76
N ILE A 44 12.13 21.01 -9.64
CA ILE A 44 11.67 22.39 -9.61
C ILE A 44 12.91 23.26 -9.44
N SER A 45 13.26 24.04 -10.47
CA SER A 45 14.29 25.06 -10.39
C SER A 45 13.63 26.35 -9.90
N VAL A 46 14.11 26.89 -8.79
CA VAL A 46 13.71 28.22 -8.31
C VAL A 46 14.84 29.16 -8.73
N GLY A 47 14.51 30.17 -9.53
CA GLY A 47 15.40 31.27 -9.92
C GLY A 47 15.16 32.51 -9.09
#